data_AF-A0A0A9D642-F1
#
_entry.id   AF-A0A0A9D642-F1
#
_cell.length_a   1.000
_cell.length_b   1.000
_cell.length_c   1.000
_cell.angle_alpha   90.00
_cell.angle_beta   90.00
_cell.angle_gamma   90.00
#
_symmetry.space_group_name_H-M   'P 1'
#
loop_
_entity.id
_entity.type
_entity.pdbx_description
1 polymer ?
#
loop_
_entity_poly.entity_id
_entity_poly.type
_entity_poly.pdbx_seq_one_letter_code
_entity_poly.pdbx_strand_id
1 'polypeptide(L)'
;MSYYSCDTIDDTTSNYCTIESLYPTEFLNTIHVSGLPNHHLQLKVGVPIVLLRNLDPSKGLCNGTRLIVTQLSVGGRESPHT
;
A
#
# COMPACT_ATOMS: atom_id res chain seq x y z
N MET A 1 13.51 -5.01 -2.50
CA MET A 1 13.15 -3.60 -2.72
C MET A 1 12.23 -3.16 -1.61
N SER A 2 12.48 -1.99 -1.05
CA SER A 2 11.67 -1.43 0.03
C SER A 2 10.55 -0.56 -0.55
N TYR A 3 9.34 -0.79 -0.06
CA TYR A 3 8.15 0.01 -0.31
C TYR A 3 7.65 0.50 1.04
N TYR A 4 7.18 1.74 1.10
CA TYR A 4 6.65 2.34 2.32
C TYR A 4 5.17 2.65 2.12
N SER A 5 4.34 2.45 3.15
CA SER A 5 2.95 2.90 3.09
C SER A 5 2.89 4.42 3.05
N CYS A 6 1.81 4.93 2.47
CA CYS A 6 1.48 6.35 2.43
C CYS A 6 0.11 6.51 3.07
N ASP A 7 0.08 6.51 4.40
CA ASP A 7 -1.15 6.61 5.17
C ASP A 7 -1.45 8.07 5.50
N THR A 8 -2.72 8.46 5.41
CA THR A 8 -3.20 9.81 5.74
C THR A 8 -4.49 9.71 6.54
N ILE A 9 -4.80 10.76 7.28
CA ILE A 9 -6.10 10.92 7.91
C ILE A 9 -7.12 11.29 6.82
N ASP A 10 -8.37 10.88 7.01
CA ASP A 10 -9.44 11.23 6.09
C ASP A 10 -9.92 12.68 6.31
N ASP A 11 -9.79 13.49 5.27
CA ASP A 11 -10.13 14.93 5.25
C ASP A 11 -11.63 15.19 5.45
N THR A 12 -12.49 14.18 5.28
CA THR A 12 -13.94 14.34 5.49
C THR A 12 -14.33 14.39 6.97
N THR A 13 -13.39 14.10 7.88
CA THR A 13 -13.65 14.14 9.32
C THR A 13 -13.87 15.58 9.81
N SER A 14 -14.97 15.80 10.55
CA SER A 14 -15.37 17.15 11.01
C SER A 14 -14.32 17.87 11.89
N ASN A 15 -13.35 17.14 12.42
CA ASN A 15 -12.27 17.65 13.27
C ASN A 15 -10.88 17.41 12.64
N TYR A 16 -10.77 17.35 11.32
CA TYR A 16 -9.54 17.02 10.58
C TYR A 16 -8.28 17.70 11.14
N CYS A 17 -8.24 19.03 11.23
CA CYS A 17 -7.04 19.76 11.68
C CYS A 17 -6.57 19.35 13.08
N THR A 18 -7.52 19.02 13.97
CA THR A 18 -7.22 18.55 15.33
C THR A 18 -6.66 17.14 15.31
N ILE A 19 -7.24 16.25 14.50
CA ILE A 19 -6.82 14.85 14.37
C ILE A 19 -5.44 14.77 13.69
N GLU A 20 -5.21 15.59 12.66
CA GLU A 20 -3.92 15.72 11.98
C GLU A 20 -2.80 16.14 12.94
N SER A 21 -3.10 17.09 13.84
CA SER A 21 -2.15 17.52 14.86
C SER A 21 -1.87 16.44 15.92
N LEU A 22 -2.83 15.54 16.19
CA LEU A 22 -2.69 14.48 17.20
C LEU A 22 -2.00 13.22 16.67
N TYR A 23 -2.11 12.95 15.37
CA TYR A 23 -1.58 11.74 14.73
C TYR A 23 -0.68 12.10 13.55
N PRO A 24 0.56 12.54 13.82
CA PRO A 24 1.52 12.86 12.77
C PRO A 24 1.91 11.61 11.97
N THR A 25 2.50 11.80 10.79
CA THR A 25 2.90 10.69 9.90
C THR A 25 3.80 9.67 10.58
N GLU A 26 4.70 10.10 11.47
CA GLU A 26 5.56 9.21 12.25
C GLU A 26 4.76 8.27 13.13
N PHE A 27 3.64 8.74 13.68
CA PHE A 27 2.71 7.89 14.42
C PHE A 27 1.98 6.93 13.48
N LEU A 28 1.48 7.42 12.34
CA LEU A 28 0.80 6.58 11.34
C LEU A 28 1.69 5.43 10.87
N ASN A 29 2.99 5.69 10.67
CA ASN A 29 3.98 4.69 10.26
C ASN A 29 4.22 3.59 11.30
N THR A 30 3.78 3.76 12.55
CA THR A 30 3.85 2.75 13.62
C THR A 30 2.58 1.91 13.76
N ILE A 31 1.52 2.24 13.02
CA ILE A 31 0.25 1.53 13.14
C ILE A 31 0.38 0.13 12.54
N HIS A 32 0.01 -0.88 13.34
CA HIS A 32 -0.07 -2.27 12.91
C HIS A 32 -1.54 -2.70 12.85
N VAL A 33 -2.02 -2.99 11.64
CA VAL A 33 -3.40 -3.45 11.42
C VAL A 33 -3.39 -4.91 10.98
N SER A 34 -4.15 -5.76 11.70
CA SER A 34 -4.30 -7.15 11.32
C SER A 34 -4.88 -7.28 9.90
N GLY A 35 -4.22 -8.05 9.05
CA GLY A 35 -4.64 -8.26 7.67
C GLY A 35 -4.08 -7.24 6.66
N LEU A 36 -3.28 -6.27 7.10
CA LEU A 36 -2.52 -5.37 6.22
C LEU A 36 -1.01 -5.54 6.41
N PRO A 37 -0.18 -5.19 5.40
CA PRO A 37 1.26 -5.12 5.57
C PRO A 37 1.63 -3.96 6.50
N ASN A 38 2.78 -4.08 7.16
CA ASN A 38 3.34 -2.97 7.92
C ASN A 38 3.76 -1.81 7.01
N HIS A 39 3.99 -0.63 7.61
CA HIS A 39 4.49 0.54 6.90
C HIS A 39 5.68 0.23 5.99
N HIS A 40 6.67 -0.53 6.47
CA HIS A 40 7.79 -0.99 5.64
C HIS A 40 7.52 -2.38 5.07
N LEU A 41 7.39 -2.45 3.75
CA LEU A 41 7.21 -3.69 2.99
C LEU A 41 8.44 -3.99 2.14
N GLN A 42 9.02 -5.18 2.33
CA GLN A 42 10.14 -5.67 1.54
C GLN A 42 9.67 -6.72 0.53
N LEU A 43 9.90 -6.46 -0.76
CA LEU A 43 9.60 -7.40 -1.84
C LEU A 43 10.87 -7.84 -2.57
N LYS A 44 10.83 -9.04 -3.14
CA LYS A 44 11.92 -9.60 -3.95
C LYS A 44 11.32 -10.35 -5.15
N VAL A 45 11.98 -10.28 -6.30
CA VAL A 45 11.62 -11.08 -7.46
C VAL A 45 11.71 -12.58 -7.12
N GLY A 46 10.73 -13.35 -7.57
CA GLY A 46 10.62 -14.80 -7.39
C GLY A 46 9.91 -15.23 -6.11
N VAL A 47 9.52 -14.31 -5.22
CA VAL A 47 8.81 -14.68 -3.98
C VAL A 47 7.29 -14.75 -4.18
N PRO A 48 6.59 -15.69 -3.52
CA PRO A 48 5.14 -15.70 -3.49
C PRO A 48 4.58 -14.55 -2.63
N ILE A 49 3.49 -13.96 -3.09
CA ILE A 49 2.71 -12.93 -2.39
C ILE A 49 1.21 -13.27 -2.44
N VAL A 50 0.42 -12.61 -1.60
CA VAL A 50 -1.05 -12.74 -1.56
C VAL A 50 -1.70 -11.39 -1.78
N LEU A 51 -2.72 -11.34 -2.64
CA LEU A 51 -3.56 -10.15 -2.77
C LEU A 51 -4.44 -9.97 -1.54
N LEU A 52 -4.41 -8.78 -0.93
CA LEU A 52 -5.22 -8.45 0.25
C LEU A 52 -6.51 -7.70 -0.10
N ARG A 53 -6.64 -7.26 -1.37
CA ARG A 53 -7.81 -6.54 -1.88
C ARG A 53 -8.19 -7.05 -3.27
N ASN A 54 -9.45 -6.89 -3.61
CA ASN A 54 -9.95 -7.17 -4.96
C ASN A 54 -9.39 -6.16 -5.95
N LEU A 55 -8.75 -6.65 -7.01
CA LEU A 55 -8.24 -5.84 -8.12
C LEU A 55 -9.10 -6.05 -9.36
N ASP A 56 -9.31 -7.32 -9.72
CA ASP A 56 -10.15 -7.71 -10.85
C ASP A 56 -10.76 -9.10 -10.58
N PRO A 57 -11.89 -9.17 -9.85
CA PRO A 57 -12.54 -10.44 -9.53
C PRO A 57 -12.93 -11.25 -10.77
N SER A 58 -13.24 -10.58 -11.89
CA SER A 58 -13.62 -11.25 -13.14
C SER A 58 -12.49 -12.11 -13.73
N LYS A 59 -11.23 -11.73 -13.44
CA LYS A 59 -10.03 -12.46 -13.83
C LYS A 59 -9.43 -13.31 -12.70
N GLY A 60 -10.15 -13.48 -11.58
CA GLY A 60 -9.66 -14.21 -10.41
C GLY A 60 -8.60 -13.46 -9.58
N LEU A 61 -8.47 -12.14 -9.76
CA LEU A 61 -7.57 -11.29 -8.97
C LEU A 61 -8.35 -10.70 -7.78
N CYS A 62 -8.67 -11.57 -6.82
CA CYS A 62 -9.40 -11.24 -5.61
C CYS A 62 -8.54 -11.42 -4.34
N ASN A 63 -9.09 -11.03 -3.20
CA ASN A 63 -8.45 -11.27 -1.91
C ASN A 63 -8.15 -12.77 -1.71
N GLY A 64 -6.92 -13.09 -1.32
CA GLY A 64 -6.43 -14.46 -1.16
C GLY A 64 -5.70 -15.05 -2.37
N THR A 65 -5.77 -14.41 -3.55
CA THR A 65 -5.05 -14.89 -4.74
C THR A 65 -3.54 -14.85 -4.51
N ARG A 66 -2.87 -15.99 -4.75
CA ARG A 66 -1.41 -16.14 -4.66
C ARG A 66 -0.76 -15.78 -5.98
N LEU A 67 0.25 -14.92 -5.95
CA LEU A 67 1.02 -14.47 -7.12
C LEU A 67 2.51 -14.66 -6.88
N ILE A 68 3.31 -14.64 -7.96
CA ILE A 68 4.78 -14.59 -7.89
C ILE A 68 5.24 -13.23 -8.40
N VAL A 69 6.14 -12.57 -7.66
CA VAL A 69 6.76 -11.32 -8.12
C VAL A 69 7.69 -11.61 -9.29
N THR A 70 7.38 -11.13 -10.48
CA THR A 70 8.24 -11.31 -11.67
C THR A 70 9.15 -10.12 -11.92
N GLN A 71 8.72 -8.92 -11.55
CA GLN A 71 9.44 -7.66 -11.75
C GLN A 71 9.12 -6.67 -10.62
N LEU A 72 10.06 -5.75 -10.36
CA LEU A 72 9.90 -4.64 -9.41
C LEU A 72 10.41 -3.37 -10.07
N SER A 73 9.61 -2.31 -10.07
CA SER A 73 10.00 -0.99 -10.57
C SER A 73 9.81 0.07 -9.49
N VAL A 74 10.68 1.09 -9.50
CA VAL A 74 10.35 2.40 -8.91
C VAL A 74 9.43 3.05 -9.93
N GLY A 75 8.32 3.66 -9.48
CA GLY A 75 7.24 4.17 -10.34
C GLY A 75 7.72 4.71 -11.69
N GLY A 76 7.10 4.23 -12.77
CA GLY A 76 7.33 4.78 -14.09
C GLY A 76 7.08 6.27 -14.03
N ARG A 77 8.11 7.08 -14.32
CA ARG A 77 7.85 8.39 -14.90
C ARG A 77 6.93 8.08 -16.07
N GLU A 78 5.76 8.68 -16.09
CA GLU A 78 5.00 8.79 -17.32
C GLU A 78 6.00 9.27 -18.37
N SER A 79 6.33 8.42 -19.33
CA SER A 79 7.09 8.84 -20.50
C SER A 79 6.31 10.01 -21.08
N PRO A 80 6.90 11.19 -21.29
CA PRO A 80 6.26 12.22 -22.09
C PRO A 80 6.22 11.64 -23.51
N HIS A 81 5.11 10.97 -23.84
CA HIS A 81 4.85 10.53 -25.19
C HIS A 81 4.50 11.77 -26.02
N THR A 82 5.31 11.97 -27.06
CA THR A 82 4.94 12.52 -28.38
C THR A 82 4.37 13.93 -28.43
#